data_AF-A0A0M8YBD4-F1
#
_entry.id   AF-A0A0M8YBD4-F1
#
_cell.length_a   1.000
_cell.length_b   1.000
_cell.length_c   1.000
_cell.angle_alpha   90.00
_cell.angle_beta   90.00
_cell.angle_gamma   90.00
#
_symmetry.space_group_name_H-M   'P 1'
#
loop_
_entity.id
_entity.type
_entity.pdbx_description
1 polymer ?
#
loop_
_entity_poly.entity_id
_entity_poly.type
_entity_poly.pdbx_seq_one_letter_code
_entity_poly.pdbx_strand_id
1 'polypeptide(L)'
;MPFTLDTLTLIAPYAMTLALVGLMESLMTAKVVDDQTETSSNHAREARGQGIANVLVGFFGGMASCAMIGQTMINIKSGARTRISTFLAGVFLLILCVGLGDIVGMIPIAALVAVMFFV
;
A
#
# COMPACT_ATOMS: atom_id res chain seq x y z
N MET A 1 0.48 11.67 20.88
CA MET A 1 0.03 10.63 21.82
C MET A 1 1.16 10.33 22.80
N PRO A 2 0.90 10.10 24.09
CA PRO A 2 1.96 9.78 25.05
C PRO A 2 2.49 8.35 24.81
N PHE A 3 3.81 8.19 24.71
CA PHE A 3 4.47 6.89 24.57
C PHE A 3 4.40 6.10 25.88
N THR A 4 3.27 5.43 26.11
CA THR A 4 2.95 4.71 27.34
C THR A 4 2.62 3.25 27.05
N LEU A 5 2.86 2.38 28.04
CA LEU A 5 2.49 0.96 27.96
C LEU A 5 0.99 0.76 27.76
N ASP A 6 0.16 1.66 28.29
CA ASP A 6 -1.29 1.64 28.09
C ASP A 6 -1.67 1.89 26.62
N THR A 7 -1.00 2.84 25.96
CA THR A 7 -1.19 3.10 24.53
C THR A 7 -0.77 1.88 23.71
N LEU A 8 0.36 1.24 24.05
CA LEU A 8 0.83 0.05 23.36
C LEU A 8 -0.17 -1.11 23.48
N THR A 9 -0.70 -1.35 24.69
CA THR A 9 -1.67 -2.42 24.95
C THR A 9 -2.98 -2.18 24.21
N LEU A 10 -3.40 -0.92 24.06
CA LEU A 10 -4.59 -0.53 23.30
C LEU A 10 -4.43 -0.77 21.80
N ILE A 11 -3.29 -0.39 21.20
CA ILE A 11 -3.08 -0.48 19.75
C ILE A 11 -2.55 -1.85 19.30
N ALA A 12 -1.90 -2.61 20.18
CA ALA A 12 -1.31 -3.92 19.88
C ALA A 12 -2.25 -4.90 19.17
N PRO A 13 -3.51 -5.12 19.59
CA PRO A 13 -4.41 -6.03 18.90
C PRO A 13 -4.73 -5.57 17.47
N TYR A 14 -4.95 -4.27 17.26
CA TYR A 14 -5.23 -3.70 15.94
C TYR A 14 -4.00 -3.74 15.03
N ALA A 15 -2.81 -3.43 15.57
CA ALA A 15 -1.57 -3.51 14.82
C ALA A 15 -1.27 -4.96 14.38
N MET A 16 -1.55 -5.93 15.25
CA MET A 16 -1.36 -7.35 14.94
C MET A 16 -2.30 -7.84 13.85
N THR A 17 -3.60 -7.50 13.91
CA THR A 17 -4.55 -7.90 12.86
C THR A 17 -4.22 -7.25 11.52
N LEU A 18 -3.88 -5.96 11.51
CA LEU A 18 -3.45 -5.26 10.29
C LEU A 18 -2.16 -5.83 9.70
N ALA A 19 -1.19 -6.21 10.55
CA ALA A 19 0.03 -6.85 10.08
C ALA A 19 -0.25 -8.21 9.42
N LEU A 20 -1.13 -9.03 10.01
CA LEU A 20 -1.51 -10.32 9.44
C LEU A 20 -2.24 -10.17 8.11
N VAL A 21 -3.26 -9.31 8.05
CA VAL A 21 -4.02 -9.03 6.82
C VAL A 21 -3.09 -8.48 5.73
N GLY A 22 -2.24 -7.52 6.09
CA GLY A 22 -1.28 -6.93 5.15
C GLY A 22 -0.31 -7.94 4.58
N LEU A 23 0.20 -8.88 5.39
CA LEU A 23 1.07 -9.95 4.94
C LEU A 23 0.32 -10.96 4.06
N MET A 24 -0.92 -11.33 4.40
CA MET A 24 -1.72 -12.22 3.57
C MET A 24 -1.93 -11.63 2.16
N GLU A 25 -2.35 -10.37 2.08
CA GLU A 25 -2.56 -9.66 0.81
C GLU A 25 -1.27 -9.53 0.00
N SER A 26 -0.15 -9.19 0.65
CA SER A 26 1.14 -9.10 -0.05
C SER A 26 1.63 -10.44 -0.58
N LEU A 27 1.52 -11.51 0.20
CA LEU A 27 1.92 -12.85 -0.24
C LEU A 27 1.02 -13.42 -1.33
N MET A 28 -0.30 -13.17 -1.27
CA MET A 28 -1.23 -13.52 -2.34
C MET A 28 -0.91 -12.74 -3.61
N THR A 29 -0.67 -11.43 -3.50
CA THR A 29 -0.27 -10.59 -4.63
C THR A 29 1.03 -11.09 -5.25
N ALA A 30 2.05 -11.35 -4.43
CA ALA A 30 3.35 -11.84 -4.90
C ALA A 30 3.21 -13.16 -5.68
N LYS A 31 2.41 -14.10 -5.20
CA LYS A 31 2.12 -15.35 -5.94
C LYS A 31 1.45 -15.10 -7.29
N VAL A 32 0.45 -14.21 -7.33
CA VAL A 32 -0.22 -13.87 -8.61
C VAL A 32 0.75 -13.21 -9.59
N VAL A 33 1.68 -12.38 -9.10
CA VAL A 33 2.75 -11.79 -9.93
C VAL A 33 3.72 -12.86 -10.42
N ASP A 34 4.17 -13.74 -9.53
CA ASP A 34 5.09 -14.84 -9.84
C ASP A 34 4.51 -15.74 -10.94
N ASP A 35 3.24 -16.13 -10.81
CA ASP A 35 2.52 -16.94 -11.80
C ASP A 35 2.38 -16.24 -13.16
N GLN A 36 2.13 -14.92 -13.17
CA GLN A 36 1.97 -14.13 -14.41
C GLN A 36 3.29 -13.77 -15.09
N THR A 37 4.39 -13.72 -14.34
CA THR A 37 5.71 -13.32 -14.84
C THR A 37 6.66 -14.49 -15.01
N GLU A 38 6.24 -15.70 -14.61
CA GLU A 38 7.07 -16.91 -14.56
C GLU A 38 8.37 -16.71 -13.77
N THR A 39 8.30 -15.92 -12.69
CA THR A 39 9.45 -15.64 -11.80
C THR A 39 9.19 -16.14 -10.38
N SER A 40 10.25 -16.31 -9.59
CA SER A 40 10.12 -16.63 -8.16
C SER A 40 10.45 -15.42 -7.30
N SER A 41 9.53 -15.06 -6.39
CA SER A 41 9.75 -14.02 -5.40
C SER A 41 10.23 -14.58 -4.06
N ASN A 42 10.97 -13.77 -3.31
CA ASN A 42 11.35 -14.09 -1.93
C ASN A 42 10.33 -13.49 -0.97
N HIS A 43 9.39 -14.31 -0.52
CA HIS A 43 8.33 -13.93 0.41
C HIS A 43 8.83 -13.33 1.75
N ALA A 44 9.97 -13.80 2.27
CA ALA A 44 10.54 -13.24 3.49
C ALA A 44 11.11 -11.83 3.27
N ARG A 45 11.68 -11.58 2.08
CA ARG A 45 12.14 -10.24 1.67
C ARG A 45 10.96 -9.28 1.49
N GLU A 46 9.86 -9.76 0.92
CA GLU A 46 8.62 -8.99 0.76
C GLU A 46 8.02 -8.60 2.13
N ALA A 47 7.87 -9.57 3.04
CA ALA A 47 7.36 -9.34 4.39
C ALA A 47 8.21 -8.31 5.17
N ARG A 48 9.54 -8.43 5.09
CA ARG A 48 10.45 -7.45 5.70
C ARG A 48 10.33 -6.07 5.04
N GLY A 49 10.22 -6.02 3.71
CA GLY A 49 10.05 -4.78 2.96
C GLY A 49 8.78 -4.04 3.38
N GLN A 50 7.65 -4.74 3.43
CA GLN A 50 6.37 -4.18 3.86
C GLN A 50 6.37 -3.73 5.33
N GLY A 51 6.99 -4.51 6.21
CA GLY A 51 7.14 -4.14 7.61
C GLY A 51 7.95 -2.85 7.79
N ILE A 52 9.11 -2.75 7.12
CA ILE A 52 9.94 -1.54 7.14
C ILE A 52 9.18 -0.34 6.57
N ALA A 53 8.47 -0.54 5.44
CA ALA A 53 7.67 0.51 4.83
C ALA A 53 6.58 1.04 5.77
N ASN A 54 5.81 0.16 6.41
CA ASN A 54 4.76 0.57 7.34
C ASN A 54 5.29 1.26 8.60
N VAL A 55 6.46 0.84 9.11
CA VAL A 55 7.12 1.53 10.22
C VAL A 55 7.49 2.96 9.81
N LEU A 56 8.12 3.13 8.65
CA LEU A 56 8.48 4.45 8.13
C LEU A 56 7.24 5.33 7.90
N VAL A 57 6.21 4.79 7.25
CA VAL A 57 4.95 5.49 7.00
C VAL A 57 4.30 5.96 8.31
N GLY A 58 4.32 5.14 9.35
CA GLY A 58 3.83 5.53 10.68
C GLY A 58 4.55 6.74 11.28
N PHE A 59 5.86 6.86 11.09
CA PHE A 59 6.62 8.04 11.54
C PHE A 59 6.27 9.32 10.79
N PHE A 60 5.85 9.21 9.52
CA PHE A 60 5.39 10.34 8.71
C PHE A 60 3.88 10.62 8.87
N GLY A 61 3.19 9.92 9.78
CA GLY A 61 1.75 10.09 10.02
C GLY A 61 0.85 9.53 8.92
N GLY A 62 1.37 8.62 8.09
CA GLY A 62 0.59 7.96 7.04
C GLY A 62 -0.22 6.76 7.57
N MET A 63 -1.07 6.23 6.70
CA MET A 63 -1.93 5.07 7.00
C MET A 63 -1.21 3.75 6.74
N ALA A 64 -1.64 2.68 7.40
CA ALA A 64 -1.13 1.33 7.12
C ALA A 64 -1.38 0.93 5.67
N SER A 65 -0.38 0.31 5.05
CA SER A 65 -0.40 -0.05 3.62
C SER A 65 -0.08 -1.53 3.39
N CYS A 66 -0.57 -2.07 2.28
CA CYS A 66 -0.27 -3.41 1.81
C CYS A 66 -0.24 -3.45 0.27
N ALA A 67 0.18 -4.59 -0.29
CA ALA A 67 0.10 -4.79 -1.71
C ALA A 67 -1.37 -4.84 -2.16
N MET A 68 -1.62 -4.38 -3.39
CA MET A 68 -2.95 -4.40 -3.98
C MET A 68 -2.92 -5.22 -5.27
N ILE A 69 -3.63 -6.35 -5.29
CA ILE A 69 -3.67 -7.26 -6.45
C ILE A 69 -4.13 -6.49 -7.70
N GLY A 70 -5.25 -5.75 -7.63
CA GLY A 70 -5.83 -5.05 -8.78
C GLY A 70 -4.86 -4.08 -9.46
N GLN A 71 -4.25 -3.17 -8.69
CA GLN A 71 -3.28 -2.20 -9.23
C GLN A 71 -2.00 -2.87 -9.72
N THR A 72 -1.55 -3.92 -9.04
CA THR A 72 -0.40 -4.71 -9.47
C THR A 72 -0.65 -5.38 -10.82
N MET A 73 -1.84 -5.93 -11.02
CA MET A 73 -2.23 -6.55 -12.29
C MET A 73 -2.35 -5.54 -13.42
N ILE A 74 -2.92 -4.36 -13.17
CA ILE A 74 -2.94 -3.27 -14.15
C ILE A 74 -1.51 -2.89 -14.54
N ASN A 75 -0.62 -2.71 -13.55
CA ASN A 75 0.77 -2.33 -13.78
C ASN A 75 1.54 -3.36 -14.64
N ILE A 76 1.38 -4.66 -14.34
CA ILE A 76 2.00 -5.76 -15.10
C ILE A 76 1.46 -5.84 -16.53
N LYS A 77 0.14 -5.63 -16.71
CA LYS A 77 -0.51 -5.57 -18.03
C LYS A 77 -0.06 -4.35 -18.83
N SER A 78 0.27 -3.25 -18.17
CA SER A 78 0.90 -2.07 -18.77
C SER A 78 2.39 -2.25 -19.09
N GLY A 79 2.93 -3.47 -18.95
CA GLY A 79 4.31 -3.81 -19.32
C GLY A 79 5.35 -3.61 -18.21
N ALA A 80 4.96 -3.26 -16.99
CA ALA A 80 5.90 -3.13 -15.89
C ALA A 80 6.48 -4.49 -15.47
N ARG A 81 7.82 -4.53 -15.32
CA ARG A 81 8.57 -5.71 -14.85
C ARG A 81 9.68 -5.37 -13.85
N THR A 82 9.87 -4.08 -13.53
CA THR A 82 10.96 -3.61 -12.67
C THR A 82 10.43 -2.81 -11.50
N ARG A 83 11.22 -2.74 -10.42
CA ARG A 83 10.93 -1.95 -9.21
C ARG A 83 10.83 -0.45 -9.47
N ILE A 84 11.34 0.02 -10.61
CA ILE A 84 11.27 1.42 -11.01
C ILE A 84 9.81 1.83 -11.24
N SER A 85 8.95 0.91 -11.71
CA SER A 85 7.53 1.21 -11.93
C SER A 85 6.82 1.62 -10.63
N THR A 86 6.99 0.84 -9.55
CA THR A 86 6.34 1.16 -8.25
C THR A 86 6.94 2.41 -7.61
N PHE A 87 8.24 2.64 -7.76
CA PHE A 87 8.88 3.88 -7.33
C PHE A 87 8.31 5.11 -8.06
N LEU A 88 8.22 5.04 -9.39
CA LEU A 88 7.65 6.12 -10.19
C LEU A 88 6.18 6.35 -9.85
N ALA A 89 5.38 5.30 -9.65
CA ALA A 89 3.99 5.44 -9.23
C ALA A 89 3.85 6.28 -7.95
N GLY A 90 4.68 6.01 -6.93
CA GLY A 90 4.68 6.79 -5.69
C GLY A 90 5.17 8.23 -5.87
N VAL A 91 6.24 8.45 -6.64
CA VAL A 91 6.78 9.78 -6.91
C VAL A 91 5.80 10.64 -7.70
N PHE A 92 5.19 10.08 -8.75
CA PHE A 92 4.17 10.77 -9.54
C PHE A 92 2.93 11.08 -8.69
N LEU A 93 2.48 10.14 -7.86
CA LEU A 93 1.37 10.39 -6.94
C LEU A 93 1.68 11.55 -5.99
N LEU A 94 2.89 11.60 -5.44
CA LEU A 94 3.32 12.70 -4.56
C LEU A 94 3.35 14.04 -5.30
N ILE A 95 3.90 14.09 -6.51
CA ILE A 95 3.92 15.31 -7.34
C ILE A 95 2.51 15.78 -7.66
N LEU A 96 1.61 14.86 -8.03
CA LEU A 96 0.22 15.18 -8.35
C LEU A 96 -0.54 15.69 -7.11
N CYS A 97 -0.40 15.03 -5.96
CA CYS A 97 -1.08 15.45 -4.74
C CYS A 97 -0.59 16.80 -4.22
N VAL A 98 0.73 17.06 -4.27
CA VAL A 98 1.31 18.32 -3.81
C VAL A 98 1.08 19.44 -4.83
N GLY A 99 1.19 19.15 -6.12
CA GLY A 99 1.08 20.14 -7.19
C GLY A 99 -0.37 20.50 -7.57
N LEU A 100 -1.30 19.54 -7.50
CA LEU A 100 -2.72 19.74 -7.82
C LEU A 100 -3.61 19.73 -6.57
N GLY A 101 -3.05 20.00 -5.39
CA GLY A 101 -3.78 19.94 -4.11
C GLY A 101 -5.09 20.74 -4.11
N ASP A 102 -5.09 21.95 -4.67
CA ASP A 102 -6.29 22.79 -4.78
C ASP A 102 -7.37 22.17 -5.67
N ILE A 103 -6.97 21.49 -6.75
CA ILE A 103 -7.90 20.80 -7.66
C ILE A 103 -8.47 19.55 -6.98
N VAL A 104 -7.62 18.78 -6.29
CA VAL A 104 -8.04 17.60 -5.53
C VAL A 104 -9.04 17.98 -4.44
N GLY A 105 -8.87 19.15 -3.79
CA GLY A 105 -9.81 19.67 -2.80
C GLY A 105 -11.19 20.06 -3.34
N MET A 106 -11.32 20.26 -4.65
CA MET A 106 -12.62 20.52 -5.30
C MET A 106 -13.38 19.25 -5.67
N ILE A 107 -12.79 18.06 -5.53
CA ILE A 107 -13.44 16.80 -5.91
C ILE A 107 -14.65 16.57 -4.99
N PRO A 108 -15.87 16.46 -5.53
CA PRO A 108 -17.05 16.24 -4.71
C PRO A 108 -16.99 14.84 -4.07
N ILE A 109 -17.34 14.76 -2.78
CA ILE A 109 -17.38 13.50 -2.03
C ILE A 109 -18.30 12.46 -2.71
N ALA A 110 -19.34 12.92 -3.41
CA ALA A 110 -20.23 12.06 -4.21
C ALA A 110 -19.47 11.24 -5.29
N ALA A 111 -18.45 11.82 -5.94
CA ALA A 111 -17.63 11.11 -6.92
C ALA A 111 -16.75 10.04 -6.25
N LEU A 112 -16.18 10.35 -5.08
CA LEU A 112 -15.37 9.39 -4.31
C LEU A 112 -16.22 8.20 -3.83
N VAL A 113 -17.45 8.46 -3.38
CA VAL A 113 -18.41 7.41 -2.99
C VAL A 113 -18.79 6.53 -4.18
N ALA A 114 -19.05 7.12 -5.36
CA ALA A 114 -19.35 6.36 -6.56
C ALA A 114 -18.22 5.38 -6.95
N VAL A 115 -16.95 5.81 -6.83
CA VAL A 115 -15.79 4.94 -7.07
C VAL A 115 -15.74 3.80 -6.05
N MET A 116 -16.03 4.06 -4.77
CA MET A 116 -16.07 3.03 -3.73
C MET A 116 -17.19 2.01 -3.90
N PHE A 117 -18.29 2.34 -4.58
CA PHE A 117 -19.36 1.39 -4.90
C PHE A 117 -19.06 0.53 -6.13
N PHE A 118 -18.26 1.03 -7.06
CA PHE A 118 -17.90 0.31 -8.28
C PHE A 118 -16.81 -0.75 -8.02
N VAL A 119 -15.91 -0.46 -7.09
CA VAL A 119 -14.89 -1.39 -6.58
C VAL A 119 -15.54 -2.51 -5.79
#